data_AF-A0A2S1WP02-F1
#
_entry.id   AF-A0A2S1WP02-F1
#
_cell.length_a   1.000
_cell.length_b   1.000
_cell.length_c   1.000
_cell.angle_alpha   90.00
_cell.angle_beta   90.00
_cell.angle_gamma   90.00
#
_symmetry.space_group_name_H-M   'P 1'
#
loop_
_entity.id
_entity.type
_entity.pdbx_description
1 polymer ?
#
loop_
_entity_poly.entity_id
_entity_poly.type
_entity_poly.pdbx_seq_one_letter_code
_entity_poly.pdbx_strand_id
1 'polypeptide(L)'
;TLFIDSQKEPTQLGLAVRFAVEGLRQQADAKRQALTFNVAEDLPPVFGNPPRLRQMVTNLLDNAVKYTPEGGAIQVDARRENA
;
A
#
# COMPACT_ATOMS: atom_id res chain seq x y z
N THR A 1 -14.90 -22.99 -0.91
CA THR A 1 -13.62 -23.44 -0.32
C THR A 1 -13.05 -22.31 0.51
N LEU A 2 -13.25 -22.39 1.84
CA LEU A 2 -13.01 -21.30 2.79
C LEU A 2 -11.80 -21.67 3.67
N PHE A 3 -10.59 -21.53 3.13
CA PHE A 3 -9.33 -21.73 3.87
C PHE A 3 -8.47 -20.46 3.78
N ILE A 4 -9.05 -19.30 4.10
CA ILE A 4 -8.28 -18.06 4.33
C ILE A 4 -8.61 -17.53 5.73
N ASP A 5 -8.63 -18.46 6.70
CA ASP A 5 -8.49 -18.16 8.12
C ASP A 5 -6.97 -18.22 8.41
N SER A 6 -6.27 -17.09 8.27
CA SER A 6 -5.99 -16.12 9.34
C SER A 6 -4.79 -16.46 10.24
N GLN A 7 -3.76 -17.13 9.73
CA GLN A 7 -2.47 -17.03 10.43
C GLN A 7 -1.93 -15.60 10.30
N LYS A 8 -1.78 -14.94 11.45
CA LYS A 8 -1.04 -13.68 11.59
C LYS A 8 0.41 -14.05 11.84
N GLU A 9 1.31 -13.37 11.16
CA GLU A 9 2.75 -13.56 11.27
C GLU A 9 3.44 -12.20 11.23
N PRO A 10 4.70 -12.11 11.71
CA PRO A 10 5.53 -10.93 11.48
C PRO A 10 5.59 -10.63 9.97
N THR A 11 4.98 -9.52 9.55
CA THR A 11 4.82 -9.13 8.15
C THR A 11 5.52 -7.81 7.89
N GLN A 12 6.29 -7.75 6.81
CA GLN A 12 6.93 -6.52 6.36
C GLN A 12 5.92 -5.63 5.61
N LEU A 13 5.30 -4.69 6.33
CA LEU A 13 4.30 -3.78 5.76
C LEU A 13 4.83 -2.98 4.57
N GLY A 14 6.11 -2.59 4.62
CA GLY A 14 6.75 -1.85 3.53
C GLY A 14 6.70 -2.59 2.19
N LEU A 15 6.79 -3.93 2.18
CA LEU A 15 6.64 -4.72 0.96
C LEU A 15 5.22 -4.65 0.41
N ALA A 16 4.21 -4.75 1.28
CA ALA A 16 2.82 -4.64 0.85
C ALA A 16 2.52 -3.28 0.20
N VAL A 17 3.09 -2.20 0.74
CA VAL A 17 3.01 -0.86 0.15
C VAL A 17 3.69 -0.79 -1.21
N ARG A 18 4.92 -1.30 -1.34
CA ARG A 18 5.66 -1.32 -2.61
C ARG A 18 4.89 -2.06 -3.70
N PHE A 19 4.37 -3.26 -3.40
CA PHE A 19 3.56 -4.03 -4.36
C PHE A 19 2.31 -3.29 -4.84
N ALA A 20 1.60 -2.61 -3.93
CA ALA A 20 0.43 -1.83 -4.30
C ALA A 20 0.78 -0.64 -5.21
N VAL A 21 1.86 0.08 -4.86
CA VAL A 21 2.36 1.22 -5.64
C VAL A 21 2.77 0.80 -7.05
N GLU A 22 3.53 -0.29 -7.17
CA GLU A 22 3.96 -0.81 -8.48
C GLU A 22 2.76 -1.25 -9.33
N GLY A 23 1.78 -1.93 -8.73
CA GLY A 23 0.58 -2.41 -9.43
C GLY A 23 -0.33 -1.30 -9.96
N LEU A 24 -0.29 -0.11 -9.35
CA LEU A 24 -1.15 1.03 -9.70
C LEU A 24 -0.42 2.15 -10.44
N ARG A 25 0.91 2.07 -10.58
CA ARG A 25 1.75 3.09 -11.23
C ARG A 25 1.27 3.41 -12.64
N GLN A 26 1.00 2.40 -13.48
CA GLN A 26 0.53 2.64 -14.84
C GLN A 26 -0.82 3.37 -14.91
N GLN A 27 -1.73 3.10 -13.97
CA GLN A 27 -3.04 3.77 -13.92
C GLN A 27 -2.92 5.22 -13.47
N ALA A 28 -2.06 5.48 -12.48
CA ALA A 28 -1.74 6.83 -12.03
C ALA A 28 -1.05 7.64 -13.15
N ASP A 29 -0.08 7.04 -13.84
CA ASP A 29 0.64 7.66 -14.95
C ASP A 29 -0.31 8.00 -16.11
N ALA A 30 -1.25 7.12 -16.45
CA ALA A 30 -2.27 7.36 -17.47
C ALA A 30 -3.17 8.56 -17.15
N LYS A 31 -3.40 8.85 -15.86
CA LYS A 31 -4.12 10.03 -15.37
C LYS A 31 -3.19 11.21 -15.06
N ARG A 32 -1.90 11.12 -15.42
CA ARG A 32 -0.88 12.14 -15.12
C ARG A 32 -0.80 12.48 -13.63
N GLN A 33 -1.15 11.54 -12.76
CA GLN A 33 -1.14 11.74 -11.31
C GLN A 33 0.30 11.57 -10.79
N ALA A 34 0.74 12.50 -9.96
CA ALA A 34 2.03 12.41 -9.28
C ALA A 34 1.93 11.41 -8.11
N LEU A 35 2.33 10.16 -8.35
CA LEU A 35 2.38 9.12 -7.33
C LEU A 35 3.77 9.09 -6.66
N THR A 36 3.80 9.48 -5.39
CA THR A 36 5.00 9.46 -4.55
C THR A 36 4.80 8.47 -3.39
N PHE A 37 5.87 7.78 -3.01
CA PHE A 37 5.85 6.88 -1.87
C PHE A 37 7.14 7.05 -1.05
N ASN A 38 6.97 7.14 0.25
CA ASN A 38 8.02 7.34 1.23
C ASN A 38 7.82 6.32 2.36
N VAL A 39 8.45 5.17 2.19
CA VAL A 39 8.35 4.03 3.11
C VAL A 39 9.71 3.85 3.75
N ALA A 40 9.81 4.06 5.06
CA ALA A 40 11.06 3.88 5.77
C ALA A 40 11.56 2.42 5.60
N GLU A 41 12.84 2.27 5.28
CA GLU A 41 13.44 0.95 5.01
C GLU A 41 13.53 0.07 6.27
N ASP A 42 13.58 0.71 7.43
CA ASP A 42 13.74 0.10 8.75
C ASP A 42 12.41 -0.08 9.50
N LEU A 43 11.28 -0.09 8.78
CA LEU A 43 9.97 -0.36 9.39
C LEU A 43 9.99 -1.73 10.09
N PRO A 44 9.69 -1.79 11.41
CA PRO A 44 9.59 -3.07 12.09
C PRO A 44 8.44 -3.89 11.50
N PRO A 45 8.54 -5.24 11.51
CA PRO A 45 7.45 -6.08 11.06
C PRO A 45 6.21 -5.84 11.94
N VAL A 46 5.05 -5.82 11.30
CA VAL A 46 3.75 -5.73 11.98
C VAL A 46 3.17 -7.13 12.08
N PHE A 47 2.53 -7.46 13.21
CA PHE A 47 1.87 -8.75 13.36
C PHE A 47 0.51 -8.73 12.64
N GLY A 48 0.42 -9.41 11.51
CA GLY A 48 -0.76 -9.35 10.66
C GLY A 48 -0.81 -10.47 9.64
N ASN A 49 -1.89 -10.50 8.86
CA ASN A 49 -2.05 -11.48 7.80
C ASN A 49 -1.56 -10.85 6.47
N PRO A 50 -0.47 -11.36 5.86
CA PRO A 50 0.12 -10.73 4.68
C PRO A 50 -0.84 -10.53 3.50
N PRO A 51 -1.64 -11.53 3.05
CA PRO A 51 -2.57 -11.30 1.95
C PRO A 51 -3.64 -10.26 2.28
N ARG A 52 -4.14 -10.20 3.53
CA ARG A 52 -5.11 -9.18 3.95
C ARG A 52 -4.48 -7.79 4.03
N LEU A 53 -3.25 -7.66 4.52
CA LEU A 53 -2.53 -6.38 4.56
C LEU A 53 -2.26 -5.85 3.15
N ARG A 54 -1.83 -6.72 2.21
CA ARG A 54 -1.70 -6.35 0.80
C ARG A 54 -3.03 -5.87 0.23
N GLN A 55 -4.10 -6.65 0.40
CA GLN A 55 -5.42 -6.28 -0.09
C GLN A 55 -5.88 -4.93 0.48
N MET A 56 -5.67 -4.69 1.78
CA MET A 56 -6.02 -3.44 2.43
C MET A 56 -5.29 -2.26 1.77
N VAL A 57 -3.97 -2.35 1.60
CA VAL A 57 -3.17 -1.27 1.00
C VAL A 57 -3.55 -1.04 -0.46
N THR A 58 -3.73 -2.12 -1.24
CA THR A 58 -4.20 -2.02 -2.63
C THR A 58 -5.55 -1.32 -2.72
N ASN A 59 -6.51 -1.65 -1.86
CA ASN A 59 -7.83 -1.01 -1.85
C ASN A 59 -7.75 0.49 -1.57
N LEU A 60 -6.89 0.91 -0.63
CA LEU A 60 -6.71 2.31 -0.32
C LEU A 60 -6.08 3.07 -1.49
N LEU A 61 -5.06 2.50 -2.12
CA LEU A 61 -4.36 3.15 -3.22
C LEU A 61 -5.20 3.16 -4.51
N ASP A 62 -5.99 2.11 -4.75
CA ASP A 62 -6.95 2.05 -5.86
C ASP A 62 -7.99 3.18 -5.75
N ASN A 63 -8.53 3.38 -4.54
CA ASN A 63 -9.40 4.52 -4.25
C ASN A 63 -8.69 5.86 -4.51
N ALA A 64 -7.43 6.01 -4.07
CA ALA A 64 -6.68 7.24 -4.31
C ALA A 64 -6.51 7.53 -5.82
N VAL A 65 -6.15 6.53 -6.63
CA VAL A 65 -6.04 6.67 -8.10
C VAL A 65 -7.39 6.97 -8.74
N LYS A 66 -8.46 6.32 -8.27
CA LYS A 66 -9.81 6.51 -8.78
C LYS A 66 -10.34 7.92 -8.55
N TYR A 67 -10.17 8.44 -7.34
CA TYR A 67 -10.82 9.67 -6.89
C TYR A 67 -9.94 10.92 -6.94
N THR A 68 -8.62 10.78 -7.08
CA THR A 68 -7.75 11.93 -7.36
C THR A 68 -8.03 12.42 -8.78
N PRO A 69 -8.25 13.73 -9.01
CA PRO A 69 -8.39 14.28 -10.35
C PRO A 69 -7.17 14.02 -11.23
N GLU A 70 -7.35 14.16 -12.54
CA GLU A 70 -6.25 14.11 -13.50
C GLU A 70 -5.22 15.20 -13.17
N GLY A 71 -3.92 14.88 -13.24
CA GLY A 71 -2.85 15.81 -12.86
C GLY A 71 -2.67 16.03 -11.35
N GLY A 72 -3.49 15.38 -10.50
CA GLY A 72 -3.40 15.49 -9.04
C GLY A 72 -2.23 14.72 -8.44
N ALA A 73 -2.07 14.80 -7.11
CA ALA A 73 -0.98 14.14 -6.39
C ALA A 73 -1.51 13.09 -5.43
N ILE A 74 -0.78 11.97 -5.34
CA ILE A 74 -1.02 10.87 -4.41
C ILE A 74 0.30 10.63 -3.65
N GLN A 75 0.24 10.70 -2.33
CA GLN A 75 1.40 10.48 -1.47
C GLN A 75 1.11 9.33 -0.51
N VAL A 76 2.05 8.39 -0.43
CA VAL A 76 1.98 7.25 0.49
C VAL A 76 3.16 7.31 1.46
N ASP A 77 2.88 7.55 2.74
CA ASP A 77 3.89 7.55 3.80
C ASP A 77 3.72 6.34 4.72
N ALA A 78 4.82 5.68 5.06
CA ALA A 78 4.85 4.66 6.10
C ALA A 78 6.07 4.89 7.00
N ARG A 79 5.79 5.21 8.26
CA ARG A 79 6.79 5.48 9.30
C ARG A 79 6.37 4.79 10.60
N ARG A 80 7.35 4.42 11.42
CA ARG A 80 7.10 4.13 12.82
C ARG A 80 6.84 5.45 13.53
N GLU A 81 5.65 5.63 14.09
CA GLU A 81 5.37 6.73 15.00
C GLU A 81 5.80 6.31 16.40
N ASN A 82 6.54 7.17 17.09
CA ASN A 82 7.07 6.86 18.42
C ASN A 82 5.93 6.55 19.39
N ALA A 83 6.07 5.45 20.14
CA ALA A 83 5.26 5.12 21.30
C ALA A 83 5.74 5.89 22.53
#